data_AF-A0A2E3SKQ7-F1
#
_entry.id   AF-A0A2E3SKQ7-F1
#
_cell.length_a   1.000
_cell.length_b   1.000
_cell.length_c   1.000
_cell.angle_alpha   90.00
_cell.angle_beta   90.00
_cell.angle_gamma   90.00
#
_symmetry.space_group_name_H-M   'P 1'
#
loop_
_entity.id
_entity.type
_entity.pdbx_description
1 polymer ?
#
loop_
_entity_poly.entity_id
_entity_poly.type
_entity_poly.pdbx_seq_one_letter_code
_entity_poly.pdbx_strand_id
1 'polypeptide(L)'
;MYRKFSQFLLLIFLFGCGDDNIKSTEVISINDAFFFQKDTYLFTLVSCDSEENILDFRKSDDGKTFLHIGKEDKSRILQQNCSTTSYSINQITKNDLLDKSDIYLDISTCTKNMDADDEEDFKIYLNFIDLNNISVFSAISDLQDDKYIWVNIWPSKSERLNSLDKLIKSPNARAVSDSLKKYGICNSPDLINFTSETAQL
;
A
#
# COMPACT_ATOMS: atom_id res chain seq x y z
N MET A 1 -7.11 22.99 -39.41
CA MET A 1 -5.90 22.16 -39.30
C MET A 1 -6.18 21.14 -38.19
N TYR A 2 -6.00 19.85 -38.50
CA TYR A 2 -6.26 18.65 -37.69
C TYR A 2 -7.68 18.36 -37.19
N ARG A 3 -8.43 17.79 -38.13
CA ARG A 3 -9.63 16.96 -37.94
C ARG A 3 -9.14 15.50 -37.91
N LYS A 4 -9.68 14.67 -37.00
CA LYS A 4 -9.66 13.19 -37.00
C LYS A 4 -8.35 12.47 -36.66
N PHE A 5 -8.10 12.27 -35.37
CA PHE A 5 -7.38 11.07 -34.89
C PHE A 5 -8.40 9.91 -34.80
N SER A 6 -8.68 9.33 -35.97
CA SER A 6 -9.50 8.13 -36.15
C SER A 6 -8.64 7.07 -36.83
N GLN A 7 -7.85 6.36 -36.04
CA GLN A 7 -7.23 5.06 -36.33
C GLN A 7 -7.02 4.46 -34.92
N PHE A 8 -7.84 3.60 -34.30
CA PHE A 8 -8.52 2.39 -34.78
C PHE A 8 -7.67 1.58 -35.77
N LEU A 9 -6.58 1.05 -35.22
CA LEU A 9 -5.91 -0.18 -35.65
C LEU A 9 -5.75 -0.98 -34.35
N LEU A 10 -6.64 -1.91 -33.99
CA LEU A 10 -6.72 -3.26 -34.55
C LEU A 10 -5.33 -3.87 -34.76
N LEU A 11 -4.78 -4.42 -33.67
CA LEU A 11 -3.79 -5.49 -33.69
C LEU A 11 -4.11 -6.43 -32.53
N ILE A 12 -5.22 -7.16 -32.70
CA ILE A 12 -5.46 -8.42 -32.01
C ILE A 12 -5.12 -9.53 -33.01
N PHE A 13 -4.36 -10.51 -32.53
CA PHE A 13 -3.97 -11.78 -33.16
C PHE A 13 -2.87 -11.73 -34.24
N LEU A 14 -1.67 -12.18 -33.87
CA LEU A 14 -1.12 -13.51 -34.22
C LEU A 14 0.41 -13.45 -34.07
N PHE A 15 0.96 -14.21 -33.12
CA PHE A 15 2.04 -15.19 -33.33
C PHE A 15 2.11 -16.07 -32.08
N GLY A 16 1.61 -17.30 -32.24
CA GLY A 16 2.00 -18.43 -31.40
C GLY A 16 3.18 -19.17 -32.05
N CYS A 17 3.87 -19.92 -31.18
CA CYS A 17 4.96 -20.89 -31.42
C CYS A 17 6.37 -20.33 -31.69
N GLY A 18 7.27 -20.61 -30.75
CA GLY A 18 8.71 -20.43 -30.87
C GLY A 18 9.44 -21.00 -29.65
N ASP A 19 9.55 -22.33 -29.63
CA ASP A 19 10.37 -23.21 -28.79
C ASP A 19 10.45 -23.02 -27.27
N ASP A 20 10.03 -24.09 -26.59
CA ASP A 20 10.44 -24.48 -25.26
C ASP A 20 11.98 -24.53 -25.16
N ASN A 21 12.58 -23.41 -24.79
CA ASN A 21 13.89 -23.39 -24.16
C ASN A 21 13.75 -22.74 -22.80
N ILE A 22 13.10 -23.47 -21.89
CA ILE A 22 13.27 -23.29 -20.45
C ILE A 22 14.75 -23.56 -20.17
N LYS A 23 15.58 -22.53 -20.32
CA LYS A 23 16.85 -22.50 -19.61
C LYS A 23 16.48 -22.49 -18.15
N SER A 24 16.79 -23.61 -17.49
CA SER A 24 16.92 -23.78 -16.04
C SER A 24 17.65 -22.57 -15.44
N THR A 25 16.92 -21.49 -15.18
CA THR A 25 17.26 -20.58 -14.09
C THR A 25 17.10 -21.39 -12.84
N GLU A 26 18.20 -21.52 -12.11
CA GLU A 26 18.28 -22.15 -10.80
C GLU A 26 16.98 -21.91 -10.04
N VAL A 27 16.31 -23.01 -9.69
CA VAL A 27 15.29 -23.01 -8.65
C VAL A 27 16.02 -22.54 -7.41
N ILE A 28 16.00 -21.23 -7.14
CA ILE A 28 16.19 -20.73 -5.80
C ILE A 28 15.07 -21.38 -5.02
N SER A 29 15.38 -22.44 -4.28
CA SER A 29 14.46 -22.96 -3.30
C SER A 29 14.32 -21.81 -2.29
N ILE A 30 13.18 -21.13 -2.38
CA ILE A 30 12.78 -20.12 -1.42
C ILE A 30 12.34 -20.93 -0.20
N ASN A 31 13.33 -21.52 0.48
CA ASN A 31 13.15 -22.21 1.75
C ASN A 31 12.65 -21.16 2.74
N ASP A 32 11.39 -21.30 3.16
CA ASP A 32 10.80 -21.09 4.50
C ASP A 32 11.16 -19.83 5.32
N ALA A 33 11.88 -18.85 4.74
CA ALA A 33 12.35 -17.63 5.40
C ALA A 33 11.69 -16.36 4.85
N PHE A 34 10.76 -16.50 3.89
CA PHE A 34 10.14 -15.38 3.18
C PHE A 34 8.76 -14.97 3.73
N PHE A 35 8.24 -15.63 4.77
CA PHE A 35 7.05 -15.15 5.48
C PHE A 35 7.43 -14.38 6.73
N PHE A 36 7.30 -13.07 6.56
CA PHE A 36 7.86 -12.00 7.38
C PHE A 36 7.17 -11.84 8.74
N GLN A 37 7.94 -11.22 9.64
CA GLN A 37 7.58 -10.73 10.97
C GLN A 37 6.22 -10.00 10.97
N LYS A 38 5.23 -10.63 11.62
CA LYS A 38 3.85 -10.17 11.77
C LYS A 38 3.72 -9.18 12.93
N ASP A 39 4.40 -8.04 12.85
CA ASP A 39 4.02 -6.99 13.78
C ASP A 39 2.63 -6.48 13.39
N THR A 40 1.68 -6.71 14.29
CA THR A 40 0.34 -6.16 14.20
C THR A 40 0.35 -4.80 14.89
N TYR A 41 -0.22 -3.81 14.22
CA TYR A 41 -0.35 -2.45 14.72
C TYR A 41 -1.81 -2.04 14.74
N LEU A 42 -2.15 -1.13 15.63
CA LEU A 42 -3.39 -0.39 15.58
C LEU A 42 -3.17 0.85 14.72
N PHE A 43 -3.91 0.90 13.62
CA PHE A 43 -4.02 2.05 12.74
C PHE A 43 -5.28 2.82 13.13
N THR A 44 -5.12 4.03 13.65
CA THR A 44 -6.21 4.89 14.10
C THR A 44 -6.19 6.20 13.33
N LEU A 45 -7.30 6.50 12.67
CA LEU A 45 -7.58 7.80 12.09
C LEU A 45 -8.67 8.50 12.87
N VAL A 46 -8.43 9.76 13.18
CA VAL A 46 -9.42 10.67 13.76
C VAL A 46 -9.62 11.83 12.80
N SER A 47 -10.87 12.12 12.44
CA SER A 47 -11.23 13.27 11.60
C SER A 47 -12.18 14.17 12.37
N CYS A 48 -11.83 15.44 12.51
CA CYS A 48 -12.58 16.44 13.27
C CYS A 48 -13.03 17.60 12.37
N ASP A 49 -14.18 18.19 12.68
CA ASP A 49 -14.73 19.33 11.94
C ASP A 49 -13.97 20.66 12.18
N SER A 50 -13.19 20.72 13.27
CA SER A 50 -12.32 21.85 13.64
C SER A 50 -10.88 21.41 13.84
N GLU A 51 -9.95 22.36 13.77
CA GLU A 51 -8.56 22.16 14.19
C GLU A 51 -8.52 21.86 15.69
N GLU A 52 -8.51 20.57 16.02
CA GLU A 52 -8.31 20.07 17.38
C GLU A 52 -6.81 19.86 17.62
N ASN A 53 -6.36 20.08 18.85
CA ASN A 53 -4.99 19.71 19.23
C ASN A 53 -5.02 18.31 19.86
N ILE A 54 -4.89 17.29 19.02
CA ILE A 54 -4.79 15.90 19.46
C ILE A 54 -3.30 15.56 19.66
N LEU A 55 -2.87 15.57 20.91
CA LEU A 55 -1.51 15.21 21.29
C LEU A 55 -1.23 13.74 20.96
N ASP A 56 0.02 13.45 20.60
CA ASP A 56 0.53 12.12 20.23
C ASP A 56 0.00 11.51 18.92
N PHE A 57 -0.62 12.33 18.07
CA PHE A 57 -1.01 11.95 16.71
C PHE A 57 -0.23 12.80 15.70
N ARG A 58 0.03 12.23 14.52
CA ARG A 58 0.47 13.03 13.36
C ARG A 58 -0.71 13.78 12.80
N LYS A 59 -0.50 15.02 12.40
CA LYS A 59 -1.55 15.90 11.87
C LYS A 59 -1.41 16.02 10.36
N SER A 60 -2.54 15.96 9.65
CA SER A 60 -2.58 16.19 8.21
C SER A 60 -2.30 17.66 7.87
N ASP A 61 -1.88 17.92 6.64
CA ASP A 61 -1.58 19.29 6.18
C ASP A 61 -2.78 20.25 6.28
N ASP A 62 -4.02 19.72 6.21
CA ASP A 62 -5.25 20.52 6.36
C ASP A 62 -5.70 20.70 7.82
N GLY A 63 -4.99 20.07 8.77
CA GLY A 63 -5.25 20.14 10.20
C GLY A 63 -6.53 19.43 10.68
N LYS A 64 -7.18 18.64 9.82
CA LYS A 64 -8.47 18.00 10.12
C LYS A 64 -8.40 16.51 10.39
N THR A 65 -7.31 15.86 9.99
CA THR A 65 -7.11 14.42 10.13
C THR A 65 -5.88 14.15 10.98
N PHE A 66 -6.02 13.20 11.90
CA PHE A 66 -4.99 12.82 12.85
C PHE A 66 -4.73 11.33 12.74
N LEU A 67 -3.47 10.94 12.71
CA LEU A 67 -3.04 9.55 12.53
C LEU A 67 -2.20 9.09 13.72
N HIS A 68 -2.56 7.92 14.25
CA HIS A 68 -1.72 7.13 15.13
C HIS A 68 -1.54 5.74 14.54
N ILE A 69 -0.29 5.26 14.54
CA ILE A 69 0.04 3.88 14.20
C ILE A 69 0.97 3.36 15.28
N GLY A 70 0.55 2.34 16.01
CA GLY A 70 1.35 1.80 17.10
C GLY A 70 0.71 0.58 17.72
N LYS A 71 1.37 -0.03 18.70
CA LYS A 71 0.84 -1.19 19.43
C LYS A 71 -0.19 -0.81 20.50
N GLU A 72 -0.23 0.47 20.87
CA GLU A 72 -1.15 1.00 21.86
C GLU A 72 -2.49 1.38 21.23
N ASP A 73 -3.57 1.02 21.92
CA ASP A 73 -4.93 1.38 21.53
C ASP A 73 -5.24 2.83 21.93
N LYS A 74 -5.27 3.71 20.91
CA LYS A 74 -5.70 5.11 21.04
C LYS A 74 -7.09 5.36 20.46
N SER A 75 -7.87 4.32 20.14
CA SER A 75 -9.21 4.44 19.56
C SER A 75 -10.25 5.04 20.53
N ARG A 76 -9.92 5.13 21.83
CA ARG A 76 -10.80 5.65 22.89
C ARG A 76 -10.76 7.17 23.06
N ILE A 77 -10.10 7.91 22.17
CA ILE A 77 -10.13 9.38 22.19
C ILE A 77 -11.53 9.82 21.73
N LEU A 78 -12.45 9.88 22.69
CA LEU A 78 -13.81 10.35 22.50
C LEU A 78 -13.82 11.88 22.62
N GLN A 79 -13.55 12.57 21.52
CA GLN A 79 -13.78 14.01 21.40
C GLN A 79 -15.11 14.30 20.69
N GLN A 80 -15.83 15.31 21.17
CA GLN A 80 -17.09 15.73 20.56
C GLN A 80 -16.80 16.25 19.14
N ASN A 81 -17.64 15.87 18.16
CA ASN A 81 -17.53 16.27 16.75
C ASN A 81 -16.30 15.71 16.00
N CYS A 82 -15.70 14.62 16.49
CA CYS A 82 -14.72 13.85 15.76
C CYS A 82 -15.26 12.46 15.42
N SER A 83 -14.94 11.97 14.23
CA SER A 83 -15.14 10.58 13.82
C SER A 83 -13.82 9.83 13.98
N THR A 84 -13.88 8.63 14.54
CA THR A 84 -12.70 7.78 14.74
C THR A 84 -12.89 6.47 14.02
N THR A 85 -11.89 6.08 13.23
CA THR A 85 -11.84 4.78 12.58
C THR A 85 -10.56 4.08 13.01
N SER A 86 -10.66 2.82 13.43
CA SER A 86 -9.51 2.04 13.87
C SER A 86 -9.52 0.64 13.28
N TYR A 87 -8.35 0.18 12.85
CA TYR A 87 -8.13 -1.14 12.28
C TYR A 87 -6.89 -1.77 12.91
N SER A 88 -6.98 -3.08 13.15
CA SER A 88 -5.80 -3.93 13.32
C SER A 88 -5.20 -4.15 11.94
N ILE A 89 -3.94 -3.74 11.73
CA ILE A 89 -3.22 -3.91 10.48
C ILE A 89 -1.98 -4.79 10.67
N ASN A 90 -1.77 -5.71 9.72
CA ASN A 90 -0.66 -6.64 9.71
C ASN A 90 0.35 -6.19 8.65
N GLN A 91 1.58 -5.95 9.08
CA GLN A 91 2.67 -5.54 8.20
C GLN A 91 3.00 -6.63 7.17
N ILE A 92 3.21 -6.21 5.92
CA ILE A 92 3.57 -7.07 4.78
C ILE A 92 5.05 -6.88 4.41
N THR A 93 5.54 -5.63 4.40
CA THR A 93 6.92 -5.29 3.98
C THR A 93 7.87 -5.19 5.16
N LYS A 94 9.18 -5.43 4.95
CA LYS A 94 10.22 -5.31 5.99
C LYS A 94 10.48 -3.90 6.52
N ASN A 95 10.19 -2.85 5.75
CA ASN A 95 10.57 -1.49 6.14
C ASN A 95 9.75 -1.01 7.34
N ASP A 96 10.44 -0.46 8.34
CA ASP A 96 9.81 0.27 9.43
C ASP A 96 9.87 1.77 9.16
N LEU A 97 8.73 2.34 8.79
CA LEU A 97 8.53 3.79 8.61
C LEU A 97 7.62 4.37 9.71
N LEU A 98 7.29 3.58 10.72
CA LEU A 98 6.32 3.96 11.74
C LEU A 98 6.85 5.00 12.70
N ASP A 99 8.16 5.22 12.78
CA ASP A 99 8.76 6.27 13.63
C ASP A 99 9.05 7.58 12.88
N LYS A 100 8.77 7.67 11.58
CA LYS A 100 9.05 8.87 10.77
C LYS A 100 8.07 9.99 11.10
N SER A 101 8.56 11.18 11.42
CA SER A 101 7.75 12.37 11.69
C SER A 101 6.83 12.71 10.54
N ASP A 102 7.40 12.76 9.34
CA ASP A 102 6.71 13.12 8.11
C ASP A 102 6.52 11.89 7.26
N ILE A 103 5.28 11.65 6.86
CA ILE A 103 4.92 10.51 6.02
C ILE A 103 3.83 10.90 5.03
N TYR A 104 3.81 10.18 3.92
CA TYR A 104 2.76 10.26 2.92
C TYR A 104 1.99 8.94 2.89
N LEU A 105 0.69 9.01 3.13
CA LEU A 105 -0.17 7.87 3.33
C LEU A 105 -1.05 7.62 2.12
N ASP A 106 -1.12 6.35 1.69
CA ASP A 106 -2.13 5.85 0.77
C ASP A 106 -3.02 4.85 1.52
N ILE A 107 -4.33 5.07 1.48
CA ILE A 107 -5.31 4.13 2.06
C ILE A 107 -6.31 3.74 0.99
N SER A 108 -6.42 2.44 0.73
CA SER A 108 -7.44 1.90 -0.16
C SER A 108 -8.33 0.94 0.60
N THR A 109 -9.64 1.03 0.40
CA THR A 109 -10.53 -0.10 0.71
C THR A 109 -10.47 -1.10 -0.44
N CYS A 110 -10.35 -2.37 -0.10
CA CYS A 110 -10.20 -3.47 -1.04
C CYS A 110 -11.20 -4.59 -0.72
N THR A 111 -11.54 -5.36 -1.75
CA THR A 111 -12.30 -6.60 -1.63
C THR A 111 -11.39 -7.76 -1.97
N LYS A 112 -11.26 -8.73 -1.06
CA LYS A 112 -10.49 -9.96 -1.25
C LYS A 112 -11.19 -10.85 -2.28
N ASN A 113 -10.42 -11.50 -3.15
CA ASN A 113 -10.97 -12.55 -4.01
C ASN A 113 -11.02 -13.88 -3.25
N MET A 114 -12.07 -14.65 -3.46
CA MET A 114 -12.34 -15.89 -2.71
C MET A 114 -11.26 -16.97 -2.87
N ASP A 115 -10.49 -16.94 -3.97
CA ASP A 115 -9.44 -17.92 -4.29
C ASP A 115 -8.02 -17.45 -3.94
N ALA A 116 -7.88 -16.31 -3.24
CA ALA A 116 -6.58 -15.71 -2.95
C ALA A 116 -5.79 -16.45 -1.86
N ASP A 117 -4.51 -16.68 -2.13
CA ASP A 117 -3.53 -17.17 -1.17
C ASP A 117 -2.58 -16.02 -0.81
N ASP A 118 -2.70 -15.52 0.42
CA ASP A 118 -1.92 -14.41 0.95
C ASP A 118 -0.41 -14.61 0.77
N GLU A 119 0.08 -15.85 0.81
CA GLU A 119 1.49 -16.18 0.73
C GLU A 119 2.02 -16.20 -0.72
N GLU A 120 1.28 -16.83 -1.63
CA GLU A 120 1.70 -16.85 -3.03
C GLU A 120 1.49 -15.50 -3.71
N ASP A 121 0.39 -14.82 -3.41
CA ASP A 121 -0.08 -13.66 -4.18
C ASP A 121 0.70 -12.37 -3.87
N PHE A 122 1.38 -12.26 -2.72
CA PHE A 122 2.24 -11.11 -2.42
C PHE A 122 3.70 -11.29 -2.81
N LYS A 123 4.14 -12.50 -3.10
CA LYS A 123 5.55 -12.81 -3.36
C LYS A 123 6.15 -11.99 -4.51
N ILE A 124 5.41 -11.83 -5.60
CA ILE A 124 5.88 -11.06 -6.76
C ILE A 124 5.97 -9.56 -6.42
N TYR A 125 5.02 -9.04 -5.66
CA TYR A 125 5.03 -7.66 -5.18
C TYR A 125 6.20 -7.41 -4.23
N LEU A 126 6.38 -8.25 -3.22
CA LEU A 126 7.47 -8.15 -2.25
C LEU A 126 8.84 -8.23 -2.92
N ASN A 127 9.02 -9.16 -3.86
CA ASN A 127 10.26 -9.25 -4.62
C ASN A 127 10.51 -7.98 -5.46
N PHE A 128 9.46 -7.37 -6.03
CA PHE A 128 9.61 -6.10 -6.73
C PHE A 128 10.06 -4.97 -5.78
N ILE A 129 9.48 -4.89 -4.57
CA ILE A 129 9.90 -3.91 -3.55
C ILE A 129 11.37 -4.09 -3.19
N ASP A 130 11.78 -5.32 -2.87
CA ASP A 130 13.15 -5.65 -2.46
C ASP A 130 14.16 -5.39 -3.59
N LEU A 131 13.91 -5.88 -4.81
CA LEU A 131 14.83 -5.72 -5.95
C LEU A 131 15.04 -4.26 -6.37
N ASN A 132 14.07 -3.38 -6.08
CA ASN A 132 14.12 -1.98 -6.48
C ASN A 132 14.46 -1.03 -5.34
N ASN A 133 14.82 -1.57 -4.17
CA ASN A 133 15.07 -0.83 -2.93
C ASN A 133 13.97 0.21 -2.67
N ILE A 134 12.71 -0.21 -2.75
CA ILE A 134 11.58 0.68 -2.52
C ILE A 134 11.35 0.81 -1.01
N SER A 135 11.44 2.04 -0.50
CA SER A 135 11.16 2.36 0.89
C SER A 135 9.65 2.58 1.08
N VAL A 136 8.91 1.52 1.36
CA VAL A 136 7.49 1.55 1.70
C VAL A 136 7.20 0.62 2.87
N PHE A 137 6.37 1.08 3.80
CA PHE A 137 5.69 0.22 4.77
C PHE A 137 4.30 -0.08 4.21
N SER A 138 4.01 -1.34 3.95
CA SER A 138 2.70 -1.81 3.50
C SER A 138 2.09 -2.73 4.54
N ALA A 139 0.80 -2.56 4.79
CA ALA A 139 0.05 -3.39 5.71
C ALA A 139 -1.40 -3.55 5.22
N ILE A 140 -2.03 -4.64 5.64
CA ILE A 140 -3.45 -4.89 5.39
C ILE A 140 -4.19 -5.11 6.69
N SER A 141 -5.44 -4.67 6.78
CA SER A 141 -6.27 -5.01 7.94
C SER A 141 -6.75 -6.44 7.93
N ASP A 142 -7.24 -6.87 9.09
CA ASP A 142 -8.09 -8.05 9.17
C ASP A 142 -9.32 -7.90 8.26
N LEU A 143 -9.80 -9.02 7.74
CA LEU A 143 -10.96 -9.08 6.85
C LEU A 143 -12.27 -8.86 7.63
N GLN A 144 -13.14 -8.04 7.08
CA GLN A 144 -14.54 -7.89 7.52
C GLN A 144 -15.44 -7.95 6.29
N ASP A 145 -16.26 -9.00 6.18
CA ASP A 145 -17.15 -9.23 5.04
C ASP A 145 -16.43 -9.13 3.68
N ASP A 146 -15.36 -9.90 3.52
CA ASP A 146 -14.44 -9.92 2.36
C ASP A 146 -13.72 -8.59 2.08
N LYS A 147 -13.89 -7.57 2.91
CA LYS A 147 -13.23 -6.27 2.77
C LYS A 147 -12.06 -6.14 3.73
N TYR A 148 -11.04 -5.42 3.29
CA TYR A 148 -9.91 -5.02 4.11
C TYR A 148 -9.42 -3.65 3.66
N ILE A 149 -8.67 -2.97 4.52
CA ILE A 149 -7.93 -1.78 4.11
C ILE A 149 -6.50 -2.16 3.73
N TRP A 150 -6.01 -1.61 2.62
CA TRP A 150 -4.60 -1.61 2.26
C TRP A 150 -4.00 -0.26 2.61
N VAL A 151 -2.95 -0.28 3.41
CA VAL A 151 -2.22 0.91 3.84
C VAL A 151 -0.82 0.88 3.25
N ASN A 152 -0.41 1.96 2.57
CA ASN A 152 0.99 2.21 2.27
C ASN A 152 1.45 3.50 2.95
N ILE A 153 2.58 3.44 3.63
CA ILE A 153 3.27 4.60 4.19
C ILE A 153 4.55 4.81 3.39
N TRP A 154 4.69 6.00 2.86
CA TRP A 154 5.84 6.45 2.10
C TRP A 154 6.59 7.52 2.89
N PRO A 155 7.92 7.64 2.75
CA PRO A 155 8.68 8.73 3.35
C PRO A 155 8.25 10.11 2.83
N SER A 156 7.76 10.18 1.59
CA SER A 156 7.22 11.41 1.00
C SER A 156 6.39 11.10 -0.25
N LYS A 157 5.63 12.10 -0.70
CA LYS A 157 4.95 12.07 -2.01
C LYS A 157 5.93 11.81 -3.17
N SER A 158 7.15 12.34 -3.10
CA SER A 158 8.16 12.13 -4.14
C SER A 158 8.60 10.67 -4.20
N GLU A 159 8.85 10.04 -3.06
CA GLU A 159 9.22 8.63 -2.99
C GLU A 159 8.13 7.70 -3.54
N ARG A 160 6.87 8.01 -3.24
CA ARG A 160 5.73 7.32 -3.83
C ARG A 160 5.73 7.41 -5.36
N LEU A 161 5.84 8.63 -5.90
CA LEU A 161 5.80 8.85 -7.35
C LEU A 161 6.98 8.17 -8.06
N ASN A 162 8.18 8.24 -7.47
CA ASN A 162 9.37 7.54 -7.97
C ASN A 162 9.16 6.01 -7.98
N SER A 163 8.55 5.47 -6.92
CA SER A 163 8.27 4.03 -6.82
C SER A 163 7.22 3.55 -7.82
N LEU A 164 6.17 4.35 -8.05
CA LEU A 164 5.17 4.08 -9.08
C LEU A 164 5.75 4.17 -10.50
N ASP A 165 6.64 5.13 -10.75
CA ASP A 165 7.34 5.26 -12.04
C ASP A 165 8.24 4.04 -12.30
N LYS A 166 8.98 3.58 -11.29
CA LYS A 166 9.76 2.31 -11.35
C LYS A 166 8.85 1.13 -11.69
N LEU A 167 7.66 1.05 -11.07
CA LEU A 167 6.71 -0.04 -11.34
C LEU A 167 6.21 0.00 -12.77
N ILE A 168 5.74 1.16 -13.25
CA ILE A 168 5.17 1.31 -14.60
C ILE A 168 6.21 1.01 -15.69
N LYS A 169 7.47 1.38 -15.46
CA LYS A 169 8.57 1.13 -16.40
C LYS A 169 9.18 -0.26 -16.28
N SER A 170 8.81 -1.04 -15.26
CA SER A 170 9.35 -2.38 -15.05
C SER A 170 8.83 -3.36 -16.11
N PRO A 171 9.69 -4.24 -16.67
CA PRO A 171 9.21 -5.34 -17.52
C PRO A 171 8.25 -6.28 -16.77
N ASN A 172 8.29 -6.29 -15.44
CA ASN A 172 7.44 -7.11 -14.57
C ASN A 172 6.16 -6.38 -14.09
N ALA A 173 5.87 -5.17 -14.58
CA ALA A 173 4.72 -4.37 -14.13
C ALA A 173 3.40 -5.15 -14.17
N ARG A 174 3.19 -5.89 -15.27
CA ARG A 174 2.01 -6.73 -15.45
C ARG A 174 1.96 -7.87 -14.43
N ALA A 175 3.08 -8.57 -14.22
CA ALA A 175 3.14 -9.67 -13.26
C ALA A 175 2.86 -9.19 -11.83
N VAL A 176 3.41 -8.04 -11.43
CA VAL A 176 3.12 -7.42 -10.12
C VAL A 176 1.63 -7.07 -10.02
N SER A 177 1.07 -6.41 -11.04
CA SER A 177 -0.36 -6.05 -11.04
C SER A 177 -1.26 -7.26 -11.01
N ASP A 178 -0.94 -8.32 -11.76
CA ASP A 178 -1.75 -9.54 -11.81
C ASP A 178 -1.68 -10.30 -10.48
N SER A 179 -0.51 -10.34 -9.83
CA SER A 179 -0.33 -10.89 -8.48
C SER A 179 -1.19 -10.18 -7.45
N LEU A 180 -1.13 -8.85 -7.40
CA LEU A 180 -1.96 -8.06 -6.47
C LEU A 180 -3.46 -8.20 -6.76
N LYS A 181 -3.83 -8.27 -8.05
CA LYS A 181 -5.23 -8.48 -8.46
C LYS A 181 -5.75 -9.86 -8.12
N LYS A 182 -4.91 -10.90 -8.05
CA LYS A 182 -5.32 -12.22 -7.55
C LYS A 182 -5.73 -12.13 -6.10
N TYR A 183 -4.98 -11.38 -5.30
CA TYR A 183 -5.32 -11.15 -3.90
C TYR A 183 -6.64 -10.39 -3.73
N GLY A 184 -6.78 -9.24 -4.39
CA GLY A 184 -7.98 -8.42 -4.27
C GLY A 184 -8.01 -7.22 -5.20
N ILE A 185 -9.18 -6.57 -5.24
CA ILE A 185 -9.39 -5.35 -6.03
C ILE A 185 -9.61 -4.19 -5.07
N CYS A 186 -8.82 -3.13 -5.25
CA CYS A 186 -8.83 -1.95 -4.40
C CYS A 186 -9.43 -0.74 -5.12
N ASN A 187 -10.15 0.09 -4.36
CA ASN A 187 -10.54 1.42 -4.81
C ASN A 187 -9.30 2.33 -4.94
N SER A 188 -9.45 3.42 -5.69
CA SER A 188 -8.46 4.50 -5.71
C SER A 188 -8.13 4.94 -4.27
N PRO A 189 -6.85 5.09 -3.92
CA PRO A 189 -6.48 5.42 -2.56
C PRO A 189 -6.84 6.85 -2.19
N ASP A 190 -7.24 7.05 -0.94
CA ASP A 190 -7.17 8.34 -0.29
C ASP A 190 -5.72 8.66 0.02
N LEU A 191 -5.30 9.88 -0.34
CA LEU A 191 -3.91 10.31 -0.28
C LEU A 191 -3.79 11.46 0.72
N ILE A 192 -3.04 11.24 1.80
CA ILE A 192 -2.95 12.20 2.90
C ILE A 192 -1.48 12.40 3.28
N ASN A 193 -1.05 13.64 3.36
CA ASN A 193 0.26 13.98 3.90
C ASN A 193 0.11 14.26 5.40
N PHE A 194 1.00 13.67 6.19
CA PHE A 194 1.05 13.87 7.63
C PHE A 194 2.42 14.41 8.03
N THR A 195 2.42 15.38 8.94
CA THR A 195 3.61 15.89 9.58
C THR A 195 3.48 15.71 11.08
N SER A 196 4.59 15.47 11.78
CA SER A 196 4.59 15.60 13.23
C SER A 196 4.81 17.07 13.56
N GLU A 197 3.82 17.73 14.19
CA GLU A 197 4.16 18.88 15.02
C GLU A 197 4.95 18.31 16.21
N THR A 198 6.29 18.27 16.10
CA THR A 198 7.09 18.19 17.32
C THR A 198 6.74 19.44 18.10
N ALA A 199 6.02 19.26 19.22
CA ALA A 199 5.85 20.31 20.21
C ALA A 199 7.23 20.91 20.46
N GLN A 200 7.43 22.15 20.02
CA GLN A 200 8.60 22.93 20.39
C GLN A 200 8.51 23.09 21.90
N LEU A 201 9.34 22.32 22.62
CA LEU A 201 9.65 22.57 24.02
C LEU A 201 10.57 23.80 24.12
#